data_AF-A0A946AP09-F1
#
_entry.id   AF-A0A946AP09-F1
#
_cell.length_a   1.000
_cell.length_b   1.000
_cell.length_c   1.000
_cell.angle_alpha   90.00
_cell.angle_beta   90.00
_cell.angle_gamma   90.00
#
_symmetry.space_group_name_H-M   'P 1'
#
loop_
_entity.id
_entity.type
_entity.pdbx_description
1 polymer ?
#
loop_
_entity_poly.entity_id
_entity_poly.type
_entity_poly.pdbx_seq_one_letter_code
_entity_poly.pdbx_strand_id
1 'polypeptide(L)'
;GAQGGYRLSRDAGQISAASIIDALEGPVSITECSASDSHCDLESVCNVGNAWQRINVAIRRALEDINLTDLQRAQAPIPYFELAGTPINVVRKG
;
A
#
# COMPACT_ATOMS: atom_id res chain seq x y z
N GLY A 1 9.00 31.40 -2.58
CA GLY A 1 9.54 32.77 -2.47
C GLY A 1 10.80 32.78 -1.63
N ALA A 2 11.35 33.95 -1.30
CA ALA A 2 12.63 34.08 -0.57
C ALA A 2 12.63 33.46 0.85
N GLN A 3 11.45 33.12 1.40
CA GLN A 3 11.27 32.26 2.58
C GLN A 3 10.41 31.01 2.26
N GLY A 4 10.58 30.47 1.06
CA GLY A 4 9.83 29.31 0.60
C GLY A 4 10.28 28.04 1.30
N GLY A 5 9.36 27.10 1.41
CA GLY A 5 9.60 25.77 1.95
C GLY A 5 8.32 24.97 1.89
N TYR A 6 8.46 23.65 1.97
CA TYR A 6 7.32 22.75 2.12
C TYR A 6 7.19 22.38 3.59
N ARG A 7 5.94 22.32 4.06
CA ARG A 7 5.58 21.72 5.33
C ARG A 7 4.46 20.72 5.07
N LEU A 8 4.32 19.76 5.97
CA LEU A 8 3.20 18.84 5.90
C LEU A 8 1.88 19.64 6.00
N SER A 9 0.91 19.25 5.18
CA SER A 9 -0.43 19.86 5.19
C SER A 9 -1.29 19.40 6.37
N ARG A 10 -0.87 18.32 7.04
CA ARG A 10 -1.50 17.67 8.19
C ARG A 10 -0.44 16.95 9.01
N ASP A 11 -0.83 16.44 10.18
CA ASP A 11 0.06 15.68 11.06
C ASP A 11 0.62 14.43 10.37
N ALA A 12 1.87 14.06 10.67
CA ALA A 12 2.54 12.89 10.08
C ALA A 12 1.80 11.57 10.41
N GLY A 13 1.16 11.47 11.58
CA GLY A 13 0.33 10.33 11.96
C GLY A 13 -0.96 10.20 11.14
N GLN A 14 -1.34 11.22 10.37
CA GLN A 14 -2.52 11.22 9.50
C GLN A 14 -2.21 11.02 8.01
N ILE A 15 -0.94 10.74 7.67
CA ILE A 15 -0.48 10.52 6.30
C ILE A 15 -0.08 9.05 6.18
N SER A 16 -0.94 8.23 5.59
CA SER A 16 -0.64 6.81 5.37
C SER A 16 0.38 6.60 4.26
N ALA A 17 1.12 5.50 4.30
CA ALA A 17 2.03 5.09 3.23
C ALA A 17 1.27 4.91 1.91
N ALA A 18 0.03 4.40 1.95
CA ALA A 18 -0.85 4.33 0.79
C ALA A 18 -1.09 5.72 0.17
N SER A 19 -1.39 6.75 1.00
CA SER A 19 -1.60 8.12 0.51
C SER A 19 -0.34 8.72 -0.13
N ILE A 20 0.84 8.35 0.37
CA ILE A 20 2.12 8.81 -0.17
C ILE A 20 2.36 8.17 -1.55
N ILE A 21 2.17 6.85 -1.66
CA ILE A 21 2.34 6.13 -2.92
C ILE A 21 1.33 6.61 -3.95
N ASP A 22 0.05 6.72 -3.57
CA ASP A 22 -1.02 7.21 -4.44
C ASP A 22 -0.71 8.60 -5.02
N ALA A 23 -0.06 9.48 -4.24
CA ALA A 23 0.31 10.82 -4.68
C ALA A 23 1.56 10.87 -5.59
N LEU A 24 2.44 9.87 -5.52
CA LEU A 24 3.71 9.85 -6.26
C LEU A 24 3.65 8.97 -7.51
N GLU A 25 3.04 7.79 -7.41
CA GLU A 25 3.02 6.75 -8.44
C GLU A 25 1.61 6.50 -8.99
N GLY A 26 0.58 6.93 -8.26
CA GLY A 26 -0.81 6.61 -8.54
C GLY A 26 -1.33 5.44 -7.69
N PRO A 27 -2.61 5.06 -7.86
CA PRO A 27 -3.27 4.06 -7.02
C PRO A 27 -2.50 2.75 -6.93
N VAL A 28 -2.29 2.24 -5.72
CA VAL A 28 -1.62 0.94 -5.50
C VAL A 28 -2.34 -0.18 -6.28
N SER A 29 -1.63 -0.76 -7.25
CA SER A 29 -2.10 -1.90 -8.04
C SER A 29 -0.94 -2.81 -8.43
N ILE A 30 -1.01 -4.09 -8.07
CA ILE A 30 0.04 -5.08 -8.37
C ILE A 30 -0.02 -5.52 -9.84
N THR A 31 -1.22 -5.67 -10.37
CA THR A 31 -1.50 -6.06 -11.75
C THR A 31 -2.47 -5.05 -12.36
N GLU A 32 -2.55 -4.98 -13.69
CA GLU A 32 -3.50 -4.09 -14.35
C GLU A 32 -4.92 -4.32 -13.82
N CYS A 33 -5.42 -5.56 -13.91
CA CYS A 33 -6.75 -5.96 -13.41
C CYS A 33 -6.97 -5.88 -11.90
N SER A 34 -5.95 -5.51 -11.10
CA SER A 34 -6.14 -5.35 -9.65
C SER A 34 -6.56 -3.94 -9.25
N ALA A 35 -6.54 -2.99 -10.19
CA ALA A 35 -7.06 -1.65 -9.99
C ALA A 35 -8.57 -1.61 -10.27
N SER A 36 -9.32 -0.89 -9.44
CA SER A 36 -10.78 -0.76 -9.53
C SER A 36 -11.28 -0.14 -10.84
N ASP A 37 -10.47 0.70 -11.50
CA ASP A 37 -10.83 1.42 -12.73
C ASP A 37 -10.05 0.93 -13.95
N SER A 38 -9.56 -0.32 -13.92
CA SER A 38 -8.80 -0.92 -15.02
C SER A 38 -9.65 -1.83 -15.89
N HIS A 39 -9.31 -1.91 -17.18
CA HIS A 39 -9.82 -2.92 -18.08
C HIS A 39 -8.64 -3.74 -18.59
N CYS A 40 -8.55 -4.98 -18.12
CA CYS A 40 -7.54 -5.92 -18.59
C CYS A 40 -8.16 -6.84 -19.63
N ASP A 41 -7.62 -6.85 -20.85
CA ASP A 41 -8.15 -7.67 -21.95
C ASP A 41 -8.15 -9.19 -21.65
N LEU A 42 -7.31 -9.62 -20.71
CA LEU A 42 -7.19 -11.02 -20.29
C LEU A 42 -8.12 -11.39 -19.14
N GLU A 43 -8.85 -10.44 -18.55
CA GLU A 43 -9.61 -10.66 -17.31
C GLU A 43 -10.59 -11.84 -17.43
N SER A 44 -11.27 -11.98 -18.56
CA SER A 44 -12.25 -13.06 -18.78
C SER A 44 -11.65 -14.46 -18.82
N VAL A 45 -10.33 -14.58 -19.07
CA VAL A 45 -9.61 -15.87 -19.17
C VAL A 45 -8.53 -16.02 -18.09
N CYS A 46 -8.32 -15.00 -17.26
CA CYS A 46 -7.28 -14.97 -16.24
C CYS A 46 -7.74 -15.71 -14.99
N ASN A 47 -7.39 -17.00 -14.89
CA ASN A 47 -7.73 -17.84 -13.74
C ASN A 47 -7.17 -17.33 -12.40
N VAL A 48 -6.18 -16.44 -12.43
CA VAL A 48 -5.52 -15.89 -11.23
C VAL A 48 -5.93 -14.45 -10.92
N GLY A 49 -6.74 -13.79 -11.76
CA GLY A 49 -7.07 -12.36 -11.62
C GLY A 49 -7.77 -12.04 -10.29
N ASN A 50 -8.75 -12.85 -9.91
CA ASN A 50 -9.46 -12.72 -8.62
C ASN A 50 -8.51 -12.87 -7.42
N ALA A 51 -7.51 -13.75 -7.51
CA ALA A 51 -6.52 -13.91 -6.45
C ALA A 51 -5.67 -12.64 -6.33
N TRP A 52 -5.24 -12.05 -7.45
CA TRP A 52 -4.50 -10.79 -7.47
C TRP A 52 -5.31 -9.60 -6.97
N GLN A 53 -6.59 -9.49 -7.30
CA GLN A 53 -7.48 -8.48 -6.74
C GLN A 53 -7.56 -8.59 -5.21
N ARG A 54 -7.74 -9.81 -4.68
CA ARG A 54 -7.76 -10.05 -3.23
C ARG A 54 -6.44 -9.68 -2.56
N ILE A 55 -5.31 -10.02 -3.17
CA ILE A 55 -3.97 -9.67 -2.68
C ILE A 55 -3.81 -8.14 -2.69
N ASN A 56 -4.22 -7.45 -3.76
CA ASN A 56 -4.09 -5.99 -3.86
C ASN A 56 -4.86 -5.26 -2.75
N VAL A 57 -6.09 -5.69 -2.45
CA VAL A 57 -6.85 -5.14 -1.31
C VAL A 57 -6.08 -5.30 0.00
N ALA A 58 -5.45 -6.44 0.23
CA ALA A 58 -4.72 -6.71 1.45
C ALA A 58 -3.41 -5.90 1.55
N ILE A 59 -2.68 -5.74 0.43
CA ILE A 59 -1.52 -4.84 0.38
C ILE A 59 -1.95 -3.39 0.64
N ARG A 60 -3.05 -2.93 0.02
CA ARG A 60 -3.54 -1.57 0.21
C ARG A 60 -3.87 -1.29 1.68
N ARG A 61 -4.55 -2.22 2.35
CA ARG A 61 -4.83 -2.13 3.80
C ARG A 61 -3.55 -2.07 4.64
N ALA A 62 -2.58 -2.93 4.34
CA ALA A 62 -1.29 -2.91 5.02
C ALA A 62 -0.56 -1.55 4.89
N LEU A 63 -0.68 -0.90 3.72
CA LEU A 63 -0.12 0.43 3.48
C LEU A 63 -0.95 1.56 4.10
N GLU A 64 -2.26 1.36 4.31
CA GLU A 64 -3.13 2.29 5.03
C GLU A 64 -2.83 2.31 6.54
N ASP A 65 -2.42 1.17 7.11
CA ASP A 65 -2.12 1.03 8.54
C ASP A 65 -0.78 1.67 8.96
N ILE A 66 0.13 1.90 8.02
CA ILE A 66 1.44 2.53 8.28
C ILE A 66 1.35 4.02 7.97
N ASN A 67 1.66 4.88 8.94
CA ASN A 67 1.71 6.33 8.72
C ASN A 67 3.15 6.87 8.61
N LEU A 68 3.29 8.13 8.21
CA LEU A 68 4.59 8.79 8.02
C LEU A 68 5.42 8.86 9.31
N THR A 69 4.78 8.94 10.49
CA THR A 69 5.49 8.87 11.78
C THR A 69 6.14 7.50 11.97
N ASP A 70 5.45 6.43 11.58
CA ASP A 70 5.99 5.08 11.66
C ASP A 70 7.16 4.88 10.68
N LEU A 71 7.05 5.43 9.45
CA LEU A 71 8.13 5.39 8.46
C LEU A 71 9.40 6.13 8.89
N GLN A 72 9.27 7.15 9.75
CA GLN A 72 10.43 7.86 10.31
C GLN A 72 11.20 7.01 11.33
N ARG A 73 10.59 5.98 11.92
CA ARG A 73 11.24 5.14 12.95
C ARG A 73 12.10 4.05 12.28
N ALA A 74 13.42 4.15 12.45
CA ALA A 74 14.38 3.18 11.92
C ALA A 74 14.17 1.72 12.41
N GLN A 75 13.46 1.54 13.53
CA GLN A 75 13.15 0.25 14.12
C GLN A 75 11.66 0.16 14.48
N ALA A 76 10.79 0.25 13.48
CA ALA A 76 9.39 -0.10 13.68
C ALA A 76 9.24 -1.63 13.86
N PRO A 77 8.37 -2.11 14.76
CA PRO A 77 7.98 -3.52 14.81
C PRO A 77 7.48 -3.97 13.43
N ILE A 78 7.81 -5.19 13.01
CA ILE A 78 7.24 -5.78 11.80
C ILE A 78 5.73 -5.90 12.05
N PRO A 79 4.87 -5.22 11.25
CA PRO A 79 3.45 -5.33 11.46
C PRO A 79 3.00 -6.75 11.11
N TYR A 80 2.06 -7.28 11.89
CA TYR A 80 1.37 -8.52 11.55
C TYR A 80 0.22 -8.17 10.62
N PHE A 81 0.16 -8.84 9.47
CA PHE A 81 -0.90 -8.63 8.50
C PHE A 81 -1.73 -9.90 8.37
N GLU A 82 -3.04 -9.72 8.21
CA GLU A 82 -3.98 -10.79 7.86
C GLU A 82 -4.20 -10.74 6.35
N LEU A 83 -3.52 -11.60 5.59
CA LEU A 83 -3.87 -11.80 4.19
C LEU A 83 -4.98 -12.83 4.17
N ALA A 84 -6.17 -12.43 3.71
CA ALA A 84 -7.26 -13.38 3.50
C ALA A 84 -7.75 -14.11 4.78
N GLY A 85 -7.52 -13.53 5.97
CA GLY A 85 -7.78 -14.17 7.28
C GLY A 85 -6.73 -15.22 7.66
N THR A 86 -5.58 -15.20 7.00
CA THR A 86 -4.40 -15.97 7.36
C THR A 86 -3.31 -15.03 7.86
N PRO A 87 -2.77 -15.23 9.08
CA PRO A 87 -1.71 -14.39 9.60
C PRO A 87 -0.42 -14.63 8.79
N ILE A 88 0.19 -13.56 8.32
CA ILE A 88 1.46 -13.61 7.59
C ILE A 88 2.57 -12.96 8.41
N ASN A 89 3.64 -13.74 8.61
CA ASN A 89 4.85 -13.30 9.28
C ASN A 89 5.95 -13.07 8.25
N VAL A 90 6.42 -11.83 8.11
CA VAL A 90 7.60 -11.52 7.32
C VAL A 90 8.84 -11.84 8.14
N VAL A 91 9.40 -13.03 7.94
CA VAL A 91 10.66 -13.44 8.59
C VAL A 91 11.84 -12.96 7.76
N ARG A 92 12.76 -12.23 8.41
CA ARG A 92 14.03 -11.87 7.80
C ARG A 92 14.89 -13.13 7.72
N LYS A 93 15.21 -13.59 6.51
CA LYS A 93 16.20 -14.65 6.32
C LYS A 93 17.57 -14.03 6.62
N GLY A 94 18.25 -14.56 7.63
CA GLY A 94 19.60 -14.15 8.03
C GLY A 94 20.63 -14.41 6.94
#